data_AF-A0A846NFB8-F1
#
_entry.id   AF-A0A846NFB8-F1
#
_cell.length_a   1.000
_cell.length_b   1.000
_cell.length_c   1.000
_cell.angle_alpha   90.00
_cell.angle_beta   90.00
_cell.angle_gamma   90.00
#
_symmetry.space_group_name_H-M   'P 1'
#
loop_
_entity.id
_entity.type
_entity.pdbx_description
1 polymer ?
#
loop_
_entity_poly.entity_id
_entity_poly.type
_entity_poly.pdbx_seq_one_letter_code
_entity_poly.pdbx_strand_id
1 'polypeptide(L)'
;IEEERPLKVGVIYAVAAGLSLGYLCASWGASRYPIDMTVLFVFVLLLMRKYTPRLMLSYGLCFSLALLIAVTVPRLGVGFLKGAYILPVYGAFLLMCIFEMNRRIKTEKMKIIGVAAFVLLLATAFSALWALGYVSMPAGKYLSVLNPFERAASPLIESVAEHRTSTWASFYYDLELLVFFIPIGLFFAYQMSTDKSIFLLVFSLTSIYFASSMIRLTLIMAPAISLVCALGIVRVTRPFAAFLKEETVKTRRRKTRFGGQLGKEFGAGFLFLIFLLLAFTYVVGTDFTVGRQTRPRVFSQANSPTTMAAAGLPIRPGSTVRDWVDTLVWIREQDDVKIVASWWDYGYWITTIGNKTSLADNGT
;
A
#
# COMPACT_ATOMS: atom_id res chain seq x y z
N ILE A 1 19.38 -7.94 -5.60
CA ILE A 1 18.37 -9.04 -5.54
C ILE A 1 18.54 -9.93 -6.76
N GLU A 2 18.49 -9.42 -7.99
CA GLU A 2 18.83 -10.23 -9.18
C GLU A 2 20.36 -10.37 -9.33
N GLU A 3 20.88 -11.59 -9.19
CA GLU A 3 22.31 -11.87 -9.27
C GLU A 3 22.85 -11.81 -10.71
N GLU A 4 21.98 -12.13 -11.69
CA GLU A 4 22.29 -12.17 -13.12
C GLU A 4 22.59 -10.79 -13.73
N ARG A 5 22.11 -9.71 -13.10
CA ARG A 5 22.30 -8.35 -13.61
C ARG A 5 23.61 -7.73 -13.12
N PRO A 6 24.28 -6.91 -13.95
CA PRO A 6 25.51 -6.23 -13.58
C PRO A 6 25.26 -5.24 -12.43
N LEU A 7 26.28 -5.07 -11.57
CA LEU A 7 26.22 -4.19 -10.39
C LEU A 7 25.83 -2.75 -10.72
N LYS A 8 26.32 -2.20 -11.85
CA LYS A 8 26.00 -0.84 -12.31
C LYS A 8 24.49 -0.63 -12.46
N VAL A 9 23.80 -1.62 -13.02
CA VAL A 9 22.35 -1.57 -13.21
C VAL A 9 21.62 -1.60 -11.85
N GLY A 10 22.11 -2.40 -10.90
CA GLY A 10 21.57 -2.43 -9.53
C GLY A 10 21.72 -1.09 -8.80
N VAL A 11 22.83 -0.38 -9.01
CA VAL A 11 23.05 0.97 -8.45
C VAL A 11 22.08 1.99 -9.05
N ILE A 12 21.91 1.99 -10.38
CA ILE A 12 20.99 2.90 -11.06
C ILE A 12 19.56 2.70 -10.55
N TYR A 13 19.10 1.45 -10.41
CA TYR A 13 17.78 1.18 -9.85
C TYR A 13 17.65 1.58 -8.38
N ALA A 14 18.71 1.44 -7.58
CA ALA A 14 18.70 1.88 -6.17
C ALA A 14 18.60 3.41 -6.06
N VAL A 15 19.31 4.15 -6.91
CA VAL A 15 19.22 5.62 -6.98
C VAL A 15 17.82 6.03 -7.45
N ALA A 16 17.30 5.41 -8.51
CA ALA A 16 15.94 5.69 -8.99
C ALA A 16 14.89 5.42 -7.90
N ALA A 17 15.00 4.29 -7.19
CA ALA A 17 14.12 3.96 -6.07
C ALA A 17 14.23 4.99 -4.93
N GLY A 18 15.45 5.44 -4.59
CA GLY A 18 15.66 6.48 -3.58
C GLY A 18 15.06 7.83 -3.97
N LEU A 19 15.19 8.23 -5.25
CA LEU A 19 14.56 9.44 -5.78
C LEU A 19 13.03 9.33 -5.73
N SER A 20 12.46 8.19 -6.16
CA SER A 20 11.02 7.97 -6.12
C SER A 20 10.47 7.94 -4.69
N LEU A 21 11.19 7.31 -3.75
CA LEU A 21 10.80 7.25 -2.35
C LEU A 21 10.92 8.64 -1.69
N GLY A 22 11.96 9.41 -2.00
CA GLY A 22 12.11 10.80 -1.56
C GLY A 22 10.99 11.70 -2.10
N TYR A 23 10.63 11.56 -3.38
CA TYR A 23 9.49 12.26 -3.97
C TYR A 23 8.16 11.89 -3.31
N LEU A 24 7.99 10.62 -2.95
CA LEU A 24 6.84 10.16 -2.18
C LEU A 24 6.79 10.83 -0.79
N CYS A 25 7.94 10.95 -0.12
CA CYS A 25 8.03 11.65 1.16
C CYS A 25 7.61 13.13 1.05
N ALA A 26 7.99 13.80 -0.04
CA ALA A 26 7.62 15.19 -0.29
C ALA A 26 6.13 15.37 -0.64
N SER A 27 5.51 14.39 -1.30
CA SER A 27 4.13 14.49 -1.81
C SER A 27 3.07 14.02 -0.83
N TRP A 28 3.32 12.97 -0.04
CA TRP A 28 2.27 12.36 0.79
C TRP A 28 2.75 11.90 2.16
N GLY A 29 1.97 12.20 3.20
CA GLY A 29 2.29 11.82 4.59
C GLY A 29 2.22 10.31 4.87
N ALA A 30 1.53 9.52 4.04
CA ALA A 30 1.53 8.06 4.13
C ALA A 30 2.74 7.39 3.45
N SER A 31 3.71 8.18 2.96
CA SER A 31 5.03 7.71 2.49
C SER A 31 5.81 6.89 3.52
N ARG A 32 5.43 7.00 4.80
CA ARG A 32 5.90 6.13 5.89
C ARG A 32 5.61 4.65 5.64
N TYR A 33 4.48 4.32 5.01
CA TYR A 33 4.13 2.92 4.76
C TYR A 33 5.10 2.23 3.79
N PRO A 34 5.43 2.78 2.60
CA PRO A 34 6.44 2.18 1.73
C PRO A 34 7.84 2.09 2.36
N ILE A 35 8.21 3.02 3.25
CA ILE A 35 9.44 2.93 4.05
C ILE A 35 9.41 1.67 4.91
N ASP A 36 8.41 1.55 5.78
CA ASP A 36 8.30 0.43 6.73
C ASP A 36 8.09 -0.92 6.02
N MET A 37 7.34 -0.92 4.92
CA MET A 37 7.14 -2.12 4.11
C MET A 37 8.44 -2.61 3.48
N THR A 38 9.26 -1.69 2.94
CA THR A 38 10.57 -2.04 2.38
C THR A 38 11.51 -2.56 3.46
N VAL A 39 11.49 -1.96 4.65
CA VAL A 39 12.26 -2.45 5.81
C VAL A 39 11.81 -3.85 6.19
N LEU A 40 10.50 -4.09 6.31
CA LEU A 40 9.95 -5.38 6.67
C LEU A 40 10.30 -6.45 5.64
N PHE A 41 10.22 -6.13 4.35
CA PHE A 41 10.64 -7.02 3.27
C PHE A 41 12.12 -7.43 3.43
N VAL A 42 13.01 -6.47 3.65
CA VAL A 42 14.44 -6.73 3.87
C VAL A 42 14.65 -7.56 5.13
N PHE A 43 13.95 -7.25 6.22
CA PHE A 43 14.01 -8.01 7.46
C PHE A 43 13.60 -9.47 7.25
N VAL A 44 12.51 -9.73 6.51
CA VAL A 44 12.09 -11.09 6.15
C VAL A 44 13.16 -11.80 5.32
N LEU A 45 13.81 -11.13 4.36
CA LEU A 45 14.92 -11.71 3.61
C LEU A 45 16.10 -12.09 4.52
N LEU A 46 16.43 -11.27 5.51
CA LEU A 46 17.47 -11.56 6.50
C LEU A 46 17.11 -12.78 7.36
N LEU A 47 15.86 -12.90 7.81
CA LEU A 47 15.37 -14.06 8.54
C LEU A 47 15.43 -15.35 7.71
N MET A 48 15.13 -15.25 6.41
CA MET A 48 15.28 -16.35 5.45
C MET A 48 16.74 -16.64 5.07
N ARG A 49 17.71 -15.99 5.71
CA ARG A 49 19.16 -16.10 5.46
C ARG A 49 19.59 -15.77 4.03
N LYS A 50 18.81 -14.94 3.31
CA LYS A 50 19.08 -14.50 1.93
C LYS A 50 19.90 -13.20 1.86
N TYR A 51 20.88 -13.04 2.75
CA TYR A 51 21.71 -11.83 2.78
C TYR A 51 22.71 -11.81 1.61
N THR A 52 22.79 -10.66 0.93
CA THR A 52 23.83 -10.39 -0.07
C THR A 52 24.39 -8.98 0.12
N PRO A 53 25.69 -8.72 -0.12
CA PRO A 53 26.25 -7.37 -0.04
C PRO A 53 25.63 -6.40 -1.07
N ARG A 54 25.07 -6.94 -2.16
CA ARG A 54 24.27 -6.16 -3.11
C ARG A 54 23.00 -5.60 -2.46
N LEU A 55 22.35 -6.38 -1.58
CA LEU A 55 21.18 -5.92 -0.82
C LEU A 55 21.54 -4.75 0.09
N MET A 56 22.63 -4.87 0.86
CA MET A 56 23.10 -3.79 1.72
C MET A 56 23.40 -2.51 0.94
N LEU A 57 24.08 -2.63 -0.21
CA LEU A 57 24.41 -1.49 -1.06
C LEU A 57 23.16 -0.82 -1.63
N SER A 58 22.24 -1.60 -2.21
CA SER A 58 20.99 -1.05 -2.77
C SER A 58 20.11 -0.41 -1.69
N TYR A 59 20.00 -1.03 -0.52
CA TYR A 59 19.25 -0.50 0.61
C TYR A 59 19.85 0.79 1.14
N GLY A 60 21.16 0.79 1.39
CA GLY A 60 21.88 1.96 1.90
C GLY A 60 21.76 3.16 0.96
N LEU A 61 21.95 2.96 -0.35
CA LEU A 61 21.80 4.02 -1.35
C LEU A 61 20.36 4.54 -1.42
N CYS A 62 19.37 3.65 -1.47
CA CYS A 62 17.97 4.02 -1.56
C CYS A 62 17.53 4.88 -0.37
N PHE A 63 17.77 4.39 0.86
CA PHE A 63 17.33 5.10 2.07
C PHE A 63 18.15 6.35 2.37
N SER A 64 19.45 6.36 2.08
CA SER A 64 20.26 7.58 2.27
C SER A 64 19.75 8.72 1.38
N LEU A 65 19.43 8.42 0.12
CA LEU A 65 18.91 9.41 -0.82
C LEU A 65 17.49 9.85 -0.45
N ALA A 66 16.62 8.90 -0.10
CA ALA A 66 15.24 9.18 0.29
C ALA A 66 15.17 10.05 1.57
N LEU A 67 15.99 9.75 2.58
CA LEU A 67 16.05 10.52 3.83
C LEU A 67 16.68 11.90 3.62
N LEU A 68 17.68 12.03 2.75
CA LEU A 68 18.25 13.34 2.41
C LEU A 68 17.19 14.25 1.78
N ILE A 69 16.39 13.72 0.85
CA ILE A 69 15.27 14.46 0.26
C ILE A 69 14.17 14.74 1.30
N ALA A 70 13.86 13.78 2.19
CA ALA A 70 12.83 13.99 3.20
C ALA A 70 13.18 15.13 4.18
N VAL A 71 14.46 15.28 4.54
CA VAL A 71 14.92 16.34 5.45
C VAL A 71 14.83 17.73 4.82
N THR A 72 14.96 17.85 3.49
CA THR A 72 14.85 19.15 2.81
C THR A 72 13.42 19.64 2.67
N VAL A 73 12.41 18.77 2.88
CA VAL A 73 11.00 19.16 2.86
C VAL A 73 10.66 19.95 4.12
N PRO A 74 10.21 21.23 4.02
CA PRO A 74 10.02 22.11 5.18
C PRO A 74 9.12 21.55 6.28
N ARG A 75 8.07 20.80 5.90
CA ARG A 75 7.12 20.18 6.85
C ARG A 75 7.72 19.00 7.62
N LEU A 76 8.67 18.28 7.02
CA LEU A 76 9.28 17.08 7.61
C LEU A 76 10.53 17.46 8.41
N GLY A 77 11.42 18.23 7.80
CA GLY A 77 12.67 18.70 8.38
C GLY A 77 13.53 17.58 8.99
N VAL A 78 14.45 17.98 9.88
CA VAL A 78 15.30 17.05 10.64
C VAL A 78 14.49 16.23 11.66
N GLY A 79 13.32 16.74 12.07
CA GLY A 79 12.41 16.03 12.97
C GLY A 79 11.93 14.69 12.42
N PHE A 80 11.89 14.55 11.08
CA PHE A 80 11.52 13.30 10.43
C PHE A 80 12.46 12.13 10.77
N LEU A 81 13.76 12.39 10.93
CA LEU A 81 14.76 11.37 11.28
C LEU A 81 14.60 10.85 12.72
N LYS A 82 14.02 11.67 13.60
CA LYS A 82 13.80 11.36 15.01
C LYS A 82 12.56 10.51 15.26
N GLY A 83 11.70 10.37 14.25
CA GLY A 83 10.46 9.62 14.36
C GLY A 83 10.70 8.13 14.57
N ALA A 84 9.91 7.51 15.45
CA ALA A 84 9.95 6.07 15.69
C ALA A 84 9.78 5.21 14.43
N TYR A 85 9.13 5.72 13.38
CA TYR A 85 8.98 5.04 12.08
C TYR A 85 10.29 4.97 11.25
N ILE A 86 11.33 5.74 11.56
CA ILE A 86 12.64 5.60 10.91
C ILE A 86 13.57 4.65 11.69
N LEU A 87 13.29 4.36 12.97
CA LEU A 87 14.08 3.42 13.75
C LEU A 87 14.21 2.04 13.09
N PRO A 88 13.16 1.43 12.51
CA PRO A 88 13.30 0.18 11.76
C PRO A 88 14.26 0.28 10.58
N VAL A 89 14.36 1.44 9.92
CA VAL A 89 15.31 1.68 8.82
C VAL A 89 16.74 1.55 9.32
N TYR A 90 17.04 2.24 10.43
CA TYR A 90 18.36 2.16 11.07
C TYR A 90 18.61 0.73 11.57
N GLY A 91 17.65 0.11 12.24
CA GLY A 91 17.75 -1.25 12.75
C GLY A 91 18.06 -2.27 11.66
N ALA A 92 17.36 -2.24 10.53
CA ALA A 92 17.61 -3.14 9.41
C ALA A 92 18.98 -2.90 8.77
N PHE A 93 19.41 -1.64 8.63
CA PHE A 93 20.75 -1.32 8.14
C PHE A 93 21.83 -1.89 9.06
N LEU A 94 21.68 -1.70 10.38
CA LEU A 94 22.60 -2.21 11.39
C LEU A 94 22.65 -3.74 11.43
N LEU A 95 21.49 -4.40 11.28
CA LEU A 95 21.44 -5.86 11.12
C LEU A 95 22.25 -6.30 9.89
N MET A 96 22.13 -5.62 8.75
CA MET A 96 22.94 -5.92 7.58
C MET A 96 24.43 -5.71 7.82
N CYS A 97 24.84 -4.70 8.59
CA CYS A 97 26.24 -4.53 9.00
C CYS A 97 26.74 -5.72 9.82
N ILE A 98 25.92 -6.27 10.73
CA ILE A 98 26.24 -7.48 11.49
C ILE A 98 26.43 -8.68 10.55
N PHE A 99 25.52 -8.86 9.58
CA PHE A 99 25.64 -9.94 8.59
C PHE A 99 26.90 -9.80 7.72
N GLU A 100 27.25 -8.58 7.30
CA GLU A 100 28.48 -8.32 6.52
C GLU A 100 29.74 -8.60 7.35
N MET A 101 29.76 -8.17 8.62
CA MET A 101 30.86 -8.43 9.54
C MET A 101 31.05 -9.93 9.78
N ASN A 102 29.96 -10.67 10.03
CA ASN A 102 29.98 -12.12 10.18
C ASN A 102 30.48 -12.84 8.92
N ARG A 103 30.26 -12.26 7.74
CA ARG A 103 30.76 -12.80 6.47
C ARG A 103 32.25 -12.58 6.27
N ARG A 104 32.80 -11.47 6.75
CA ARG A 104 34.21 -11.09 6.56
C ARG A 104 35.16 -11.70 7.61
N ILE A 105 34.70 -11.84 8.84
CA ILE A 105 35.50 -12.41 9.93
C ILE A 105 35.50 -13.93 9.79
N LYS A 106 36.68 -14.55 9.68
CA LYS A 106 36.81 -16.01 9.52
C LYS A 106 36.78 -16.76 10.86
N THR A 107 37.28 -16.16 11.92
CA THR A 107 37.45 -16.83 13.23
C THR A 107 36.19 -16.71 14.08
N GLU A 108 35.64 -17.85 14.54
CA GLU A 108 34.40 -17.90 15.37
C GLU A 108 34.50 -17.05 16.65
N LYS A 109 35.63 -17.08 17.35
CA LYS A 109 35.84 -16.23 18.54
C LYS A 109 35.75 -14.74 18.21
N MET A 110 36.34 -14.31 17.08
CA MET A 110 36.30 -12.91 16.64
C MET A 110 34.92 -12.51 16.11
N LYS A 111 34.14 -13.44 15.56
CA LYS A 111 32.73 -13.20 15.19
C LYS A 111 31.90 -12.91 16.43
N ILE A 112 31.99 -13.76 17.45
CA ILE A 112 31.23 -13.58 18.70
C ILE A 112 31.62 -12.27 19.37
N ILE A 113 32.92 -11.98 19.49
CA ILE A 113 33.41 -10.73 20.08
C ILE A 113 32.96 -9.52 19.24
N GLY A 114 33.07 -9.58 17.91
CA GLY A 114 32.67 -8.49 17.02
C GLY A 114 31.18 -8.21 17.10
N VAL A 115 30.33 -9.25 17.06
CA VAL A 115 28.87 -9.10 17.20
C VAL A 115 28.51 -8.58 18.59
N ALA A 116 29.09 -9.14 19.66
CA ALA A 116 28.82 -8.68 21.02
C ALA A 116 29.23 -7.22 21.22
N ALA A 117 30.41 -6.82 20.74
CA ALA A 117 30.88 -5.44 20.81
C ALA A 117 29.97 -4.49 20.00
N PHE A 118 29.54 -4.90 18.81
CA PHE A 118 28.63 -4.11 17.98
C PHE A 118 27.25 -3.97 18.61
N VAL A 119 26.68 -5.05 19.16
CA VAL A 119 25.39 -5.02 19.87
C VAL A 119 25.49 -4.16 21.13
N LEU A 120 26.59 -4.23 21.88
CA LEU A 120 26.82 -3.38 23.05
C LEU A 120 26.93 -1.90 22.66
N LEU A 121 27.65 -1.58 21.58
CA LEU A 121 27.74 -0.22 21.04
C LEU A 121 26.36 0.31 20.63
N LEU A 122 25.52 -0.52 20.02
CA LEU A 122 24.17 -0.14 19.65
C LEU A 122 23.26 0.07 20.85
N ALA A 123 23.31 -0.83 21.83
CA ALA A 123 22.51 -0.74 23.04
C ALA A 123 22.87 0.54 23.83
N THR A 124 24.16 0.86 23.93
CA THR A 124 24.64 2.08 24.58
C THR A 124 24.26 3.33 23.80
N ALA A 125 24.43 3.35 22.48
CA ALA A 125 24.02 4.47 21.63
C ALA A 125 22.50 4.72 21.68
N PHE A 126 21.68 3.66 21.61
CA PHE A 126 20.23 3.77 21.71
C PHE A 126 19.79 4.27 23.08
N SER A 127 20.38 3.75 24.16
CA SER A 127 20.06 4.18 25.54
C SER A 127 20.41 5.66 25.75
N ALA A 128 21.54 6.11 25.21
CA ALA A 128 21.93 7.53 25.25
C ALA A 128 20.95 8.41 24.46
N LEU A 129 20.59 8.00 23.23
CA LEU A 129 19.63 8.73 22.40
C LEU A 129 18.22 8.79 23.02
N TRP A 130 17.81 7.72 23.70
CA TRP A 130 16.56 7.67 24.45
C TRP A 130 16.59 8.61 25.66
N ALA A 131 17.65 8.55 26.47
CA ALA A 131 17.80 9.42 27.65
C ALA A 131 17.86 10.91 27.28
N LEU A 132 18.45 11.24 26.12
CA LEU A 132 18.50 12.60 25.58
C LEU A 132 17.18 13.07 24.94
N GLY A 133 16.15 12.21 24.88
CA GLY A 133 14.84 12.56 24.33
C GLY A 133 14.82 12.77 22.81
N TYR A 134 15.81 12.23 22.08
CA TYR A 134 15.88 12.39 20.63
C TYR A 134 14.94 11.46 19.86
N VAL A 135 14.37 10.44 20.50
CA VAL A 135 13.41 9.52 19.90
C VAL A 135 11.99 9.98 20.21
N SER A 136 11.21 10.32 19.17
CA SER A 136 9.80 10.68 19.33
C SER A 136 8.88 9.49 19.10
N MET A 137 7.85 9.36 19.94
CA MET A 137 6.82 8.35 19.74
C MET A 137 6.01 8.61 18.46
N PRO A 138 5.45 7.57 17.82
CA PRO A 138 4.55 7.74 16.68
C PRO A 138 3.36 8.63 17.07
N ALA A 139 2.90 9.46 16.14
CA ALA A 139 1.68 10.23 16.35
C ALA A 139 0.48 9.28 16.58
N GLY A 140 -0.46 9.67 17.45
CA GLY A 140 -1.60 8.83 17.85
C GLY A 140 -2.43 8.30 16.68
N LYS A 141 -2.52 9.05 15.57
CA LYS A 141 -3.18 8.60 14.33
C LYS A 141 -2.53 7.36 13.69
N TYR A 142 -1.21 7.20 13.79
CA TYR A 142 -0.52 6.01 13.28
C TYR A 142 -0.68 4.82 14.23
N LEU A 143 -0.66 5.09 15.53
CA LEU A 143 -0.88 4.06 16.54
C LEU A 143 -2.31 3.50 16.46
N SER A 144 -3.30 4.35 16.20
CA SER A 144 -4.70 3.93 16.04
C SER A 144 -4.94 3.06 14.79
N VAL A 145 -4.05 3.14 13.79
CA VAL A 145 -4.05 2.24 12.62
C VAL A 145 -3.49 0.87 13.00
N LEU A 146 -2.42 0.82 13.81
CA LEU A 146 -1.82 -0.40 14.32
C LEU A 146 -2.71 -1.10 15.37
N ASN A 147 -3.38 -0.34 16.22
CA ASN A 147 -4.28 -0.85 17.22
C ASN A 147 -5.64 -0.12 17.13
N PRO A 148 -6.67 -0.74 16.51
CA PRO A 148 -8.00 -0.15 16.40
C PRO A 148 -8.64 0.18 17.75
N PHE A 149 -8.27 -0.50 18.85
CA PHE A 149 -8.85 -0.24 20.17
C PHE A 149 -8.43 1.11 20.74
N GLU A 150 -7.22 1.58 20.43
CA GLU A 150 -6.75 2.92 20.82
C GLU A 150 -7.49 4.03 20.07
N ARG A 151 -8.11 3.72 18.93
CA ARG A 151 -8.89 4.69 18.15
C ARG A 151 -10.13 5.15 18.89
N ALA A 152 -10.81 4.23 19.57
CA ALA A 152 -12.00 4.51 20.37
C ALA A 152 -11.69 5.40 21.60
N ALA A 153 -10.42 5.52 21.99
CA ALA A 153 -10.01 6.40 23.07
C ALA A 153 -9.92 7.89 22.65
N SER A 154 -9.92 8.19 21.35
CA SER A 154 -9.82 9.56 20.82
C SER A 154 -11.03 9.93 19.95
N PRO A 155 -12.01 10.67 20.52
CA PRO A 155 -13.23 11.05 19.80
C PRO A 155 -12.98 11.83 18.50
N LEU A 156 -11.93 12.66 18.47
CA LEU A 156 -11.54 13.43 17.26
C LEU A 156 -11.06 12.52 16.13
N ILE A 157 -10.33 11.44 16.45
CA ILE A 157 -9.87 10.49 15.45
C ILE A 157 -11.05 9.62 14.98
N GLU A 158 -11.94 9.23 15.90
CA GLU A 158 -13.10 8.40 15.59
C GLU A 158 -14.19 9.13 14.80
N SER A 159 -14.36 10.44 15.00
CA SER A 159 -15.38 11.23 14.29
C SER A 159 -15.18 11.29 12.78
N VAL A 160 -13.95 11.06 12.29
CA VAL A 160 -13.63 11.05 10.87
C VAL A 160 -14.14 9.75 10.23
N ALA A 161 -15.10 9.86 9.32
CA ALA A 161 -15.68 8.70 8.63
C ALA A 161 -14.63 7.82 7.94
N GLU A 162 -13.57 8.42 7.40
CA GLU A 162 -12.45 7.72 6.76
C GLU A 162 -11.59 6.87 7.72
N HIS A 163 -11.69 7.12 9.03
CA HIS A 163 -10.98 6.34 10.06
C HIS A 163 -11.78 5.14 10.55
N ARG A 164 -12.98 4.88 9.99
CA ARG A 164 -13.77 3.70 10.36
C ARG A 164 -13.10 2.40 9.91
N THR A 165 -13.41 1.32 10.62
CA THR A 165 -13.01 -0.03 10.27
C THR A 165 -13.79 -0.52 9.05
N SER A 166 -13.12 -1.28 8.19
CA SER A 166 -13.74 -1.82 6.98
C SER A 166 -14.57 -3.06 7.29
N THR A 167 -15.75 -3.16 6.68
CA THR A 167 -16.57 -4.37 6.74
C THR A 167 -16.25 -5.28 5.55
N TRP A 168 -16.64 -6.56 5.63
CA TRP A 168 -16.52 -7.47 4.47
C TRP A 168 -17.28 -6.93 3.25
N ALA A 169 -18.44 -6.29 3.49
CA ALA A 169 -19.27 -5.71 2.46
C ALA A 169 -18.53 -4.59 1.72
N SER A 170 -17.75 -3.77 2.44
CA SER A 170 -16.89 -2.73 1.85
C SER A 170 -15.84 -3.35 0.93
N PHE A 171 -15.14 -4.41 1.36
CA PHE A 171 -14.15 -5.08 0.52
C PHE A 171 -14.77 -5.69 -0.74
N TYR A 172 -15.93 -6.35 -0.61
CA TYR A 172 -16.62 -6.91 -1.76
C TYR A 172 -17.16 -5.82 -2.69
N TYR A 173 -17.63 -4.71 -2.13
CA TYR A 173 -18.12 -3.57 -2.90
C TYR A 173 -16.99 -2.92 -3.73
N ASP A 174 -15.79 -2.80 -3.17
CA ASP A 174 -14.65 -2.17 -3.86
C ASP A 174 -13.90 -3.11 -4.82
N LEU A 175 -13.81 -4.41 -4.50
CA LEU A 175 -12.99 -5.39 -5.24
C LEU A 175 -13.78 -6.41 -6.06
N GLU A 176 -15.08 -6.56 -5.80
CA GLU A 176 -15.98 -7.50 -6.47
C GLU A 176 -15.39 -8.91 -6.62
N LEU A 177 -15.29 -9.43 -7.85
CA LEU A 177 -14.74 -10.77 -8.12
C LEU A 177 -13.26 -10.92 -7.73
N LEU A 178 -12.48 -9.83 -7.64
CA LEU A 178 -11.06 -9.91 -7.30
C LEU A 178 -10.84 -10.50 -5.90
N VAL A 179 -11.79 -10.33 -4.96
CA VAL A 179 -11.69 -10.88 -3.60
C VAL A 179 -11.40 -12.38 -3.61
N PHE A 180 -12.00 -13.12 -4.55
CA PHE A 180 -11.82 -14.58 -4.66
C PHE A 180 -10.45 -14.97 -5.24
N PHE A 181 -9.81 -14.09 -6.02
CA PHE A 181 -8.48 -14.32 -6.57
C PHE A 181 -7.34 -13.97 -5.60
N ILE A 182 -7.62 -13.21 -4.53
CA ILE A 182 -6.63 -12.89 -3.48
C ILE A 182 -6.01 -14.14 -2.86
N PRO A 183 -6.78 -15.07 -2.24
CA PRO A 183 -6.20 -16.25 -1.60
C PRO A 183 -5.46 -17.14 -2.60
N ILE A 184 -5.96 -17.24 -3.84
CA ILE A 184 -5.33 -18.01 -4.91
C ILE A 184 -3.96 -17.40 -5.29
N GLY A 185 -3.91 -16.08 -5.47
CA GLY A 185 -2.67 -15.37 -5.77
C GLY A 185 -1.64 -15.46 -4.65
N LEU A 186 -2.08 -15.33 -3.39
CA LEU A 186 -1.21 -15.48 -2.21
C LEU A 186 -0.65 -16.91 -2.13
N PHE A 187 -1.48 -17.92 -2.39
CA PHE A 187 -1.06 -19.31 -2.41
C PHE A 187 0.05 -19.56 -3.46
N PHE A 188 -0.13 -19.08 -4.69
CA PHE A 188 0.91 -19.22 -5.72
C PHE A 188 2.15 -18.39 -5.42
N ALA A 189 2.02 -17.19 -4.84
CA ALA A 189 3.17 -16.41 -4.40
C ALA A 189 3.98 -17.17 -3.33
N TYR A 190 3.30 -17.81 -2.38
CA TYR A 190 3.93 -18.65 -1.36
C TYR A 190 4.66 -19.84 -1.98
N GLN A 191 4.03 -20.57 -2.90
CA GLN A 191 4.66 -21.71 -3.57
C GLN A 191 5.91 -21.34 -4.38
N MET A 192 5.92 -20.17 -5.02
CA MET A 192 7.05 -19.72 -5.82
C MET A 192 8.29 -19.39 -4.98
N SER A 193 8.10 -18.84 -3.77
CA SER A 193 9.16 -18.48 -2.80
C SER A 193 10.34 -17.66 -3.38
N THR A 194 10.12 -16.96 -4.49
CA THR A 194 11.10 -16.05 -5.09
C THR A 194 11.15 -14.75 -4.30
N ASP A 195 12.24 -13.99 -4.39
CA ASP A 195 12.37 -12.71 -3.67
C ASP A 195 11.27 -11.71 -4.06
N LYS A 196 10.83 -11.74 -5.33
CA LYS A 196 9.68 -10.96 -5.83
C LYS A 196 8.37 -11.43 -5.21
N SER A 197 8.19 -12.75 -5.06
CA SER A 197 7.00 -13.32 -4.42
C SER A 197 6.95 -13.02 -2.92
N ILE A 198 8.10 -13.02 -2.23
CA ILE A 198 8.21 -12.64 -0.82
C ILE A 198 7.82 -11.17 -0.65
N PHE A 199 8.34 -10.28 -1.51
CA PHE A 199 7.93 -8.87 -1.52
C PHE A 199 6.42 -8.73 -1.69
N LEU A 200 5.84 -9.45 -2.68
CA LEU A 200 4.41 -9.42 -2.95
C LEU A 200 3.58 -9.93 -1.76
N LEU A 201 4.01 -10.99 -1.09
CA LEU A 201 3.36 -11.53 0.11
C LEU A 201 3.37 -10.51 1.25
N VAL A 202 4.54 -9.95 1.58
CA VAL A 202 4.67 -8.94 2.64
C VAL A 202 3.78 -7.75 2.33
N PHE A 203 3.88 -7.20 1.11
CA PHE A 203 3.08 -6.04 0.69
C PHE A 203 1.57 -6.29 0.79
N SER A 204 1.12 -7.46 0.37
CA SER A 204 -0.31 -7.79 0.34
C SER A 204 -0.87 -8.07 1.73
N LEU A 205 -0.16 -8.85 2.55
CA LEU A 205 -0.62 -9.16 3.91
C LEU A 205 -0.67 -7.92 4.79
N THR A 206 0.36 -7.06 4.75
CA THR A 206 0.35 -5.83 5.55
C THR A 206 -0.70 -4.86 5.07
N SER A 207 -0.88 -4.71 3.75
CA SER A 207 -1.88 -3.78 3.22
C SER A 207 -3.32 -4.25 3.48
N ILE A 208 -3.61 -5.55 3.42
CA ILE A 208 -4.93 -6.10 3.79
C ILE A 208 -5.22 -5.82 5.27
N TYR A 209 -4.24 -6.02 6.15
CA TYR A 209 -4.40 -5.73 7.57
C TYR A 209 -4.74 -4.25 7.81
N PHE A 210 -3.96 -3.35 7.22
CA PHE A 210 -4.17 -1.92 7.38
C PHE A 210 -5.47 -1.42 6.75
N ALA A 211 -5.86 -1.94 5.58
CA ALA A 211 -7.15 -1.64 4.96
C ALA A 211 -8.33 -2.19 5.79
N SER A 212 -8.13 -3.31 6.51
CA SER A 212 -9.16 -3.84 7.42
C SER A 212 -9.31 -2.95 8.66
N SER A 213 -8.18 -2.46 9.18
CA SER A 213 -8.16 -1.54 10.32
C SER A 213 -8.76 -0.17 9.98
N MET A 214 -8.50 0.38 8.80
CA MET A 214 -8.95 1.73 8.41
C MET A 214 -9.32 1.80 6.93
N ILE A 215 -10.55 2.23 6.63
CA ILE A 215 -11.11 2.22 5.26
C ILE A 215 -10.35 3.10 4.28
N ARG A 216 -9.76 4.22 4.74
CA ARG A 216 -8.90 5.07 3.91
C ARG A 216 -7.69 4.33 3.33
N LEU A 217 -7.20 3.29 4.00
CA LEU A 217 -6.01 2.55 3.60
C LEU A 217 -6.27 1.51 2.52
N THR A 218 -7.53 1.32 2.10
CA THR A 218 -7.90 0.57 0.88
C THR A 218 -7.16 1.10 -0.35
N LEU A 219 -6.88 2.40 -0.41
CA LEU A 219 -6.08 3.02 -1.49
C LEU A 219 -4.66 2.44 -1.58
N ILE A 220 -4.03 2.16 -0.44
CA ILE A 220 -2.68 1.57 -0.37
C ILE A 220 -2.72 0.07 -0.69
N MET A 221 -3.81 -0.60 -0.33
CA MET A 221 -4.03 -2.02 -0.62
C MET A 221 -4.28 -2.30 -2.10
N ALA A 222 -4.98 -1.42 -2.81
CA ALA A 222 -5.35 -1.60 -4.21
C ALA A 222 -4.20 -2.12 -5.11
N PRO A 223 -3.01 -1.47 -5.19
CA PRO A 223 -1.92 -1.95 -6.05
C PRO A 223 -1.38 -3.33 -5.65
N ALA A 224 -1.32 -3.65 -4.35
CA ALA A 224 -0.86 -4.96 -3.88
C ALA A 224 -1.82 -6.07 -4.33
N ILE A 225 -3.12 -5.84 -4.14
CA ILE A 225 -4.17 -6.78 -4.50
C ILE A 225 -4.28 -6.96 -6.01
N SER A 226 -4.15 -5.88 -6.80
CA SER A 226 -4.12 -6.00 -8.27
C SER A 226 -2.99 -6.93 -8.74
N LEU A 227 -1.80 -6.84 -8.15
CA LEU A 227 -0.67 -7.71 -8.50
C LEU A 227 -0.90 -9.17 -8.08
N VAL A 228 -1.43 -9.40 -6.87
CA VAL A 228 -1.74 -10.76 -6.38
C VAL A 228 -2.84 -11.40 -7.20
N CYS A 229 -3.92 -10.67 -7.50
CA CYS A 229 -5.02 -11.19 -8.30
C CYS A 229 -4.57 -11.46 -9.73
N ALA A 230 -3.75 -10.60 -10.33
CA ALA A 230 -3.15 -10.85 -11.64
C ALA A 230 -2.29 -12.13 -11.63
N LEU A 231 -1.46 -12.33 -10.59
CA LEU A 231 -0.69 -13.57 -10.42
C LEU A 231 -1.61 -14.79 -10.31
N GLY A 232 -2.68 -14.69 -9.52
CA GLY A 232 -3.68 -15.76 -9.35
C GLY A 232 -4.35 -16.12 -10.68
N ILE A 233 -4.87 -15.13 -11.41
CA ILE A 233 -5.53 -15.33 -12.71
C ILE A 233 -4.56 -15.97 -13.71
N VAL A 234 -3.33 -15.44 -13.84
CA VAL A 234 -2.33 -15.99 -14.77
C VAL A 234 -1.98 -17.43 -14.41
N ARG A 235 -1.83 -17.75 -13.12
CA ARG A 235 -1.45 -19.10 -12.68
C ARG A 235 -2.58 -20.11 -12.85
N VAL A 236 -3.82 -19.70 -12.62
CA VAL A 236 -5.01 -20.54 -12.85
C VAL A 236 -5.23 -20.78 -14.35
N THR A 237 -5.03 -19.77 -15.19
CA THR A 237 -5.29 -19.87 -16.64
C THR A 237 -4.15 -20.54 -17.42
N ARG A 238 -2.91 -20.51 -16.92
CA ARG A 238 -1.74 -21.02 -17.64
C ARG A 238 -1.83 -22.49 -18.08
N PRO A 239 -2.29 -23.46 -17.27
CA PRO A 239 -2.44 -24.84 -17.71
C PRO A 239 -3.44 -24.98 -18.86
N PHE A 240 -4.57 -24.26 -18.79
CA PHE A 240 -5.60 -24.27 -19.83
C PHE A 240 -5.12 -23.63 -21.14
N ALA A 241 -4.32 -22.56 -21.03
CA ALA A 241 -3.67 -21.95 -22.19
C ALA A 241 -2.60 -22.86 -22.83
N ALA A 242 -1.94 -23.71 -22.04
CA ALA A 242 -0.96 -24.66 -22.55
C ALA A 242 -1.63 -25.77 -23.38
N PHE A 243 -2.78 -26.29 -22.95
CA PHE A 243 -3.56 -27.28 -23.71
C PHE A 243 -4.01 -26.77 -25.10
N LEU A 244 -4.23 -25.46 -25.24
CA LEU A 244 -4.55 -24.84 -26.53
C LEU A 244 -3.34 -24.75 -27.47
N LYS A 245 -2.15 -24.56 -26.91
CA LYS A 245 -0.89 -24.40 -27.66
C LYS A 245 -0.24 -25.73 -28.06
N GLU A 246 -0.55 -26.83 -27.37
CA GLU A 246 -0.11 -28.15 -27.83
C GLU A 246 -0.71 -28.43 -29.20
N GLU A 247 0.10 -28.33 -30.27
CA GLU A 247 -0.25 -28.92 -31.55
C GLU A 247 -0.56 -30.40 -31.29
N THR A 248 -1.71 -30.86 -31.77
CA THR A 248 -2.06 -32.27 -31.71
C THR A 248 -1.03 -33.04 -32.53
N VAL A 249 0.06 -33.48 -31.90
CA VAL A 249 0.94 -34.47 -32.49
C VAL A 249 0.08 -35.72 -32.61
N LYS A 250 -0.40 -35.97 -33.83
CA LYS A 250 -1.13 -37.18 -34.19
C LYS A 250 -0.17 -38.37 -34.16
N THR A 251 0.41 -38.70 -33.00
CA THR A 251 1.09 -39.99 -32.81
C THR A 251 0.03 -41.06 -32.63
N ARG A 252 -0.41 -41.55 -33.78
CA ARG A 252 -1.17 -42.77 -33.96
C ARG A 252 -0.37 -43.94 -33.36
N ARG A 253 -0.55 -44.25 -32.06
CA ARG A 253 -0.52 -45.64 -31.55
C ARG A 253 -0.83 -45.77 -30.05
N ARG A 254 -1.74 -46.73 -29.81
CA ARG A 254 -2.03 -47.52 -28.61
C ARG A 254 -2.76 -46.83 -27.45
N LYS A 255 -4.06 -47.13 -27.41
CA LYS A 255 -4.90 -47.34 -26.22
C LYS A 255 -4.06 -47.89 -25.04
N THR A 256 -4.02 -47.16 -23.94
CA THR A 256 -4.32 -47.62 -22.57
C THR A 256 -3.91 -46.54 -21.56
N ARG A 257 -4.89 -45.74 -21.11
CA ARG A 257 -5.13 -45.36 -19.71
C ARG A 257 -6.24 -44.31 -19.69
N PHE A 258 -7.30 -44.61 -18.96
CA PHE A 258 -8.31 -43.64 -18.52
C PHE A 258 -7.62 -42.58 -17.65
N GLY A 259 -7.03 -41.59 -18.29
CA GLY A 259 -6.79 -40.26 -17.73
C GLY A 259 -7.40 -39.32 -18.74
N GLY A 260 -8.61 -38.81 -18.45
CA GLY A 260 -9.35 -37.96 -19.37
C GLY A 260 -8.47 -36.79 -19.80
N GLN A 261 -7.92 -36.87 -21.01
CA GLN A 261 -7.31 -35.72 -21.67
C GLN A 261 -8.45 -34.73 -21.83
N LEU A 262 -8.53 -33.74 -20.95
CA LEU A 262 -9.49 -32.65 -21.08
C LEU A 262 -9.27 -32.07 -22.48
N GLY A 263 -10.28 -32.22 -23.34
CA GLY A 263 -10.19 -31.79 -24.72
C GLY A 263 -9.86 -30.31 -24.81
N LYS A 264 -9.25 -29.87 -25.92
CA LYS A 264 -8.97 -28.45 -26.19
C LYS A 264 -10.18 -27.55 -25.96
N GLU A 265 -11.38 -28.07 -26.22
CA GLU A 265 -12.66 -27.42 -25.95
C GLU A 265 -12.89 -27.07 -24.48
N PHE A 266 -12.46 -27.93 -23.54
CA PHE A 266 -12.58 -27.64 -22.11
C PHE A 266 -11.63 -26.51 -21.70
N GLY A 267 -10.39 -26.53 -22.21
CA GLY A 267 -9.43 -25.45 -21.99
C GLY A 267 -9.91 -24.10 -22.54
N ALA A 268 -10.42 -24.10 -23.78
CA ALA A 268 -11.03 -22.93 -24.40
C ALA A 268 -12.25 -22.44 -23.60
N GLY A 269 -13.15 -23.36 -23.22
CA GLY A 269 -14.36 -23.05 -22.46
C GLY A 269 -14.05 -22.42 -21.10
N PHE A 270 -13.07 -22.94 -20.37
CA PHE A 270 -12.66 -22.37 -19.09
C PHE A 270 -12.04 -20.97 -19.23
N LEU A 271 -11.17 -20.76 -20.22
CA LEU A 271 -10.62 -19.43 -20.49
C LEU A 271 -11.69 -18.44 -20.91
N PHE A 272 -12.63 -18.87 -21.75
CA PHE A 272 -13.78 -18.07 -22.16
C PHE A 272 -14.68 -17.72 -20.98
N LEU A 273 -14.91 -18.66 -20.06
CA LEU A 273 -15.67 -18.41 -18.83
C LEU A 273 -15.00 -17.35 -17.95
N ILE A 274 -13.69 -17.48 -17.69
CA ILE A 274 -12.96 -16.47 -16.90
C ILE A 274 -13.00 -15.11 -17.60
N PHE A 275 -12.79 -15.09 -18.92
CA PHE A 275 -12.89 -13.86 -19.70
C PHE A 275 -14.27 -13.22 -19.59
N LEU A 276 -15.34 -14.01 -19.74
CA LEU A 276 -16.71 -13.54 -19.64
C LEU A 276 -17.02 -13.01 -18.24
N LEU A 277 -16.62 -13.72 -17.18
CA LEU A 277 -16.82 -13.27 -15.79
C LEU A 277 -16.14 -11.91 -15.53
N LEU A 278 -14.89 -11.75 -15.96
CA LEU A 278 -14.15 -10.50 -15.79
C LEU A 278 -14.72 -9.38 -16.67
N ALA A 279 -15.06 -9.67 -17.92
CA ALA A 279 -15.64 -8.68 -18.84
C ALA A 279 -17.02 -8.21 -18.36
N PHE A 280 -17.86 -9.14 -17.89
CA PHE A 280 -19.18 -8.81 -17.39
C PHE A 280 -19.12 -7.95 -16.13
N THR A 281 -18.16 -8.24 -15.24
CA THR A 281 -17.99 -7.51 -13.98
C THR A 281 -17.38 -6.12 -14.21
N TYR A 282 -16.25 -6.03 -14.92
CA TYR A 282 -15.47 -4.80 -15.01
C TYR A 282 -15.64 -3.99 -16.30
N VAL A 283 -16.27 -4.54 -17.35
CA VAL A 283 -16.47 -3.85 -18.65
C VAL A 283 -17.95 -3.55 -18.91
N VAL A 284 -18.82 -4.55 -18.80
CA VAL A 284 -20.27 -4.39 -19.06
C VAL A 284 -21.00 -3.86 -17.83
N GLY A 285 -20.61 -4.34 -16.64
CA GLY A 285 -21.27 -4.07 -15.37
C GLY A 285 -22.37 -5.09 -15.05
N THR A 286 -22.56 -5.38 -13.77
CA THR A 286 -23.55 -6.35 -13.27
C THR A 286 -24.92 -5.75 -12.99
N ASP A 287 -25.07 -4.42 -13.08
CA ASP A 287 -26.31 -3.72 -12.73
C ASP A 287 -27.22 -3.55 -13.95
N PHE A 288 -27.94 -4.63 -14.27
CA PHE A 288 -29.02 -4.61 -15.28
C PHE A 288 -30.31 -3.96 -14.79
N THR A 289 -30.39 -3.65 -13.49
CA THR A 289 -31.61 -3.21 -12.79
C THR A 289 -31.76 -1.70 -12.72
N VAL A 290 -30.68 -0.92 -12.87
CA VAL A 290 -30.72 0.55 -12.80
C VAL A 290 -30.70 1.11 -14.22
N GLY A 291 -31.90 1.46 -14.71
CA GLY A 291 -32.11 1.93 -16.07
C GLY A 291 -31.19 3.08 -16.51
N ARG A 292 -30.86 3.04 -17.80
CA ARG A 292 -30.25 4.07 -18.67
C ARG A 292 -28.74 4.22 -18.77
N GLN A 293 -27.89 3.65 -17.90
CA GLN A 293 -26.45 3.57 -18.20
C GLN A 293 -25.85 2.27 -17.67
N THR A 294 -25.72 1.26 -18.54
CA THR A 294 -24.87 0.08 -18.31
C THR A 294 -23.42 0.56 -18.16
N ARG A 295 -23.01 0.80 -16.93
CA ARG A 295 -21.63 1.11 -16.56
C ARG A 295 -21.25 0.17 -15.42
N PRO A 296 -20.00 -0.32 -15.40
CA PRO A 296 -19.47 -1.03 -14.24
C PRO A 296 -19.68 -0.22 -12.96
N ARG A 297 -20.01 -0.92 -11.87
CA ARG A 297 -20.28 -0.32 -10.54
C ARG A 297 -19.17 0.60 -10.09
N VAL A 298 -17.92 0.21 -10.34
CA VAL A 298 -16.72 1.01 -10.06
C VAL A 298 -16.81 2.44 -10.62
N PHE A 299 -17.30 2.62 -11.85
CA PHE A 299 -17.44 3.96 -12.44
C PHE A 299 -18.63 4.73 -11.86
N SER A 300 -19.70 4.05 -11.46
CA SER A 300 -20.84 4.69 -10.80
C SER A 300 -20.48 5.19 -9.40
N GLN A 301 -19.68 4.41 -8.67
CA GLN A 301 -19.17 4.75 -7.33
C GLN A 301 -18.17 5.91 -7.40
N ALA A 302 -17.19 5.83 -8.31
CA ALA A 302 -16.20 6.89 -8.48
C ALA A 302 -16.83 8.22 -8.93
N ASN A 303 -17.99 8.16 -9.59
CA ASN A 303 -18.74 9.32 -10.06
C ASN A 303 -19.86 9.73 -9.09
N SER A 304 -19.60 9.67 -7.78
CA SER A 304 -20.45 10.26 -6.75
C SER A 304 -20.20 11.78 -6.66
N PRO A 305 -21.24 12.62 -6.56
CA PRO A 305 -21.05 14.06 -6.36
C PRO A 305 -20.31 14.35 -5.06
N THR A 306 -19.53 15.43 -5.05
CA THR A 306 -18.91 15.92 -3.81
C THR A 306 -19.97 16.30 -2.80
N THR A 307 -19.64 16.24 -1.51
CA THR A 307 -20.57 16.57 -0.42
C THR A 307 -21.17 17.97 -0.58
N MET A 308 -20.41 18.93 -1.10
CA MET A 308 -20.92 20.26 -1.43
C MET A 308 -22.03 20.23 -2.50
N ALA A 309 -21.82 19.50 -3.60
CA ALA A 309 -22.78 19.39 -4.70
C ALA A 309 -24.04 18.56 -4.37
N ALA A 310 -23.98 17.78 -3.27
CA ALA A 310 -25.06 16.96 -2.76
C ALA A 310 -25.70 17.50 -1.47
N ALA A 311 -25.38 18.73 -1.06
CA ALA A 311 -25.83 19.32 0.21
C ALA A 311 -25.57 18.45 1.45
N GLY A 312 -24.47 17.69 1.45
CA GLY A 312 -24.10 16.79 2.53
C GLY A 312 -24.88 15.47 2.56
N LEU A 313 -25.78 15.23 1.61
CA LEU A 313 -26.53 13.99 1.53
C LEU A 313 -25.70 12.86 0.90
N PRO A 314 -25.80 11.61 1.40
CA PRO A 314 -25.14 10.45 0.81
C PRO A 314 -25.91 9.90 -0.41
N ILE A 315 -26.57 10.78 -1.17
CA ILE A 315 -27.42 10.44 -2.31
C ILE A 315 -27.00 11.34 -3.46
N ARG A 316 -27.02 10.81 -4.68
CA ARG A 316 -26.82 11.61 -5.89
C ARG A 316 -28.12 12.34 -6.24
N PRO A 317 -28.22 13.66 -6.05
CA PRO A 317 -29.39 14.41 -6.50
C PRO A 317 -29.47 14.43 -8.04
N GLY A 318 -30.67 14.64 -8.57
CA GLY A 318 -30.90 14.74 -10.02
C GLY A 318 -30.21 15.95 -10.67
N SER A 319 -29.91 16.97 -9.88
CA SER A 319 -29.15 18.16 -10.25
C SER A 319 -28.24 18.60 -9.10
N THR A 320 -27.21 19.37 -9.39
CA THR A 320 -26.33 19.96 -8.36
C THR A 320 -27.15 20.83 -7.42
N VAL A 321 -27.07 20.56 -6.11
CA VAL A 321 -27.67 21.39 -5.08
C VAL A 321 -26.75 22.59 -4.84
N ARG A 322 -27.30 23.80 -4.92
CA ARG A 322 -26.50 25.05 -4.91
C ARG A 322 -26.41 25.72 -3.53
N ASP A 323 -27.18 25.28 -2.55
CA ASP A 323 -27.32 25.94 -1.24
C ASP A 323 -25.98 26.31 -0.60
N TRP A 324 -25.01 25.39 -0.59
CA TRP A 324 -23.66 25.68 -0.07
C TRP A 324 -22.91 26.72 -0.89
N VAL A 325 -22.94 26.62 -2.21
CA VAL A 325 -22.22 27.53 -3.11
C VAL A 325 -22.83 28.93 -3.00
N ASP A 326 -24.15 29.03 -3.08
CA ASP A 326 -24.87 30.29 -3.01
C ASP A 326 -24.68 30.97 -1.64
N THR A 327 -24.71 30.20 -0.54
CA THR A 327 -24.45 30.72 0.81
C THR A 327 -23.02 31.24 0.95
N LEU A 328 -22.02 30.51 0.45
CA LEU A 328 -20.62 30.94 0.56
C LEU A 328 -20.33 32.17 -0.30
N VAL A 329 -20.93 32.26 -1.50
CA VAL A 329 -20.85 33.46 -2.34
C VAL A 329 -21.54 34.64 -1.67
N TRP A 330 -22.71 34.43 -1.06
CA TRP A 330 -23.38 35.48 -0.30
C TRP A 330 -22.53 35.99 0.88
N ILE A 331 -21.96 35.08 1.68
CA ILE A 331 -21.07 35.44 2.80
C ILE A 331 -19.85 36.23 2.31
N ARG A 332 -19.31 35.87 1.14
CA ARG A 332 -18.16 36.57 0.54
C ARG A 332 -18.47 38.04 0.26
N GLU A 333 -19.69 38.34 -0.18
CA GLU A 333 -20.15 39.69 -0.54
C GLU A 333 -20.56 40.53 0.69
N GLN A 334 -20.70 39.94 1.87
CA GLN A 334 -21.04 40.68 3.09
C GLN A 334 -19.79 41.22 3.80
N ASP A 335 -19.59 42.53 3.79
CA ASP A 335 -18.44 43.18 4.45
C ASP A 335 -18.50 43.09 5.99
N ASP A 336 -19.69 43.01 6.57
CA ASP A 336 -19.89 42.89 8.02
C ASP A 336 -19.44 41.53 8.57
N VAL A 337 -19.41 40.49 7.72
CA VAL A 337 -18.97 39.16 8.13
C VAL A 337 -17.45 39.10 8.06
N LYS A 338 -16.79 39.07 9.22
CA LYS A 338 -15.31 39.00 9.33
C LYS A 338 -14.81 37.60 9.68
N ILE A 339 -15.45 36.96 10.64
CA ILE A 339 -15.08 35.65 11.16
C ILE A 339 -16.33 34.77 11.15
N VAL A 340 -16.19 33.56 10.63
CA VAL A 340 -17.28 32.58 10.56
C VAL A 340 -16.93 31.42 11.49
N ALA A 341 -17.83 31.11 12.41
CA ALA A 341 -17.75 29.93 13.26
C ALA A 341 -18.63 28.82 12.68
N SER A 342 -18.02 27.71 12.32
CA SER A 342 -18.70 26.51 11.82
C SER A 342 -18.03 25.25 12.36
N TRP A 343 -18.62 24.10 12.07
CA TRP A 343 -17.93 22.83 12.22
C TRP A 343 -16.68 22.77 11.34
N TRP A 344 -15.66 22.03 11.78
CA TRP A 344 -14.32 22.02 11.18
C TRP A 344 -14.30 21.46 9.75
N ASP A 345 -15.24 20.56 9.41
CA ASP A 345 -15.39 20.01 8.05
C ASP A 345 -15.48 21.10 6.97
N TYR A 346 -16.11 22.24 7.30
CA TYR A 346 -16.45 23.31 6.36
C TYR A 346 -15.44 24.45 6.32
N GLY A 347 -14.40 24.43 7.17
CA GLY A 347 -13.44 25.54 7.28
C GLY A 347 -12.79 25.90 5.95
N TYR A 348 -12.30 24.91 5.20
CA TYR A 348 -11.76 25.12 3.86
C TYR A 348 -12.77 25.72 2.88
N TRP A 349 -14.06 25.38 2.96
CA TRP A 349 -15.07 25.95 2.06
C TRP A 349 -15.26 27.45 2.34
N ILE A 350 -15.30 27.81 3.62
CA ILE A 350 -15.41 29.19 4.08
C ILE A 350 -14.17 30.01 3.68
N THR A 351 -12.97 29.48 3.88
CA THR A 351 -11.74 30.23 3.56
C THR A 351 -11.52 30.36 2.06
N THR A 352 -11.77 29.29 1.28
CA THR A 352 -11.47 29.28 -0.16
C THR A 352 -12.55 29.90 -1.03
N ILE A 353 -13.83 29.58 -0.77
CA ILE A 353 -14.96 30.08 -1.58
C ILE A 353 -15.56 31.32 -0.95
N GLY A 354 -15.80 31.28 0.36
CA GLY A 354 -16.33 32.42 1.12
C GLY A 354 -15.34 33.56 1.29
N ASN A 355 -14.03 33.33 1.13
CA ASN A 355 -12.96 34.31 1.36
C ASN A 355 -13.08 35.02 2.73
N LYS A 356 -13.52 34.29 3.76
CA LYS A 356 -13.62 34.78 5.14
C LYS A 356 -12.74 33.94 6.08
N THR A 357 -12.41 34.52 7.23
CA THR A 357 -11.64 33.80 8.26
C THR A 357 -12.54 32.77 8.94
N SER A 358 -12.15 31.50 8.92
CA SER A 358 -12.83 30.44 9.68
C SER A 358 -12.23 30.31 11.09
N LEU A 359 -13.08 30.06 12.09
CA LEU A 359 -12.63 29.79 13.46
C LEU A 359 -12.04 28.37 13.61
N ALA A 360 -12.56 27.41 12.85
CA ALA A 360 -12.12 26.01 12.87
C ALA A 360 -11.89 25.52 11.44
N ASP A 361 -10.86 24.70 11.22
CA ASP A 361 -10.48 24.25 9.90
C ASP A 361 -10.24 22.74 9.84
N ASN A 362 -10.27 22.19 8.63
CA ASN A 362 -10.22 20.74 8.39
C ASN A 362 -8.80 20.16 8.56
N GLY A 363 -7.78 21.02 8.72
CA GLY A 363 -6.40 20.62 9.02
C GLY A 363 -6.15 20.23 10.49
N THR A 364 -7.11 19.58 11.17
CA THR A 364 -7.03 19.18 12.59
C THR A 364 -6.22 17.93 12.87
#